data_AF-A0A6G6YVG6-F1
#
_entry.id   AF-A0A6G6YVG6-F1
#
_cell.length_a   1.000
_cell.length_b   1.000
_cell.length_c   1.000
_cell.angle_alpha   90.00
_cell.angle_beta   90.00
_cell.angle_gamma   90.00
#
_symmetry.space_group_name_H-M   'P 1'
#
loop_
_entity.id
_entity.type
_entity.pdbx_description
1 polymer ?
#
loop_
_entity_poly.entity_id
_entity_poly.type
_entity_poly.pdbx_seq_one_letter_code
_entity_poly.pdbx_strand_id
1 'polypeptide(L)'
;MAVNLDVLLQGPIFDFWAVPVVFKPIKSQPGQPDYTRRGILNTYSLDVAGLDGQLYSDQRTILDIRESEFSVLPQQDDHLVIPKDCNNVPRGEYQITDASSDGGGQTMLTIRKFETIM
;
A
#
# COMPACT_ATOMS: atom_id res chain seq x y z
N MET A 1 -25.32 0.61 19.60
CA MET A 1 -24.92 1.39 18.41
C MET A 1 -23.42 1.52 18.45
N ALA A 2 -22.70 0.99 17.46
CA ALA A 2 -21.24 1.14 17.37
C ALA A 2 -20.89 2.41 16.59
N VAL A 3 -19.77 3.04 16.93
CA VAL A 3 -19.24 4.18 16.17
C VAL A 3 -18.74 3.67 14.81
N ASN A 4 -19.20 4.28 13.72
CA ASN A 4 -18.69 3.97 12.38
C ASN A 4 -17.37 4.70 12.15
N LEU A 5 -16.26 4.05 12.48
CA LEU A 5 -14.90 4.61 12.34
C LEU A 5 -14.50 4.80 10.87
N ASP A 6 -15.05 4.01 9.95
CA ASP A 6 -14.76 4.16 8.52
C ASP A 6 -15.22 5.52 7.97
N VAL A 7 -16.41 5.97 8.40
CA VAL A 7 -16.97 7.27 7.97
C VAL A 7 -16.38 8.43 8.77
N LEU A 8 -16.25 8.27 10.09
CA LEU A 8 -15.91 9.37 10.99
C LEU A 8 -14.39 9.60 11.16
N LEU A 9 -13.56 8.60 10.85
CA LEU A 9 -12.11 8.65 11.01
C LEU A 9 -11.38 8.37 9.70
N GLN A 10 -11.63 7.22 9.06
CA GLN A 10 -10.85 6.81 7.88
C GLN A 10 -11.10 7.72 6.68
N GLY A 11 -12.35 8.07 6.39
CA GLY A 11 -12.69 8.98 5.30
C GLY A 11 -11.88 10.30 5.33
N PRO A 12 -11.96 11.11 6.39
CA PRO A 12 -11.21 12.35 6.51
C PRO A 12 -9.68 12.18 6.45
N ILE A 13 -9.14 11.09 7.01
CA ILE A 13 -7.70 10.80 6.96
C ILE A 13 -7.25 10.55 5.52
N PHE A 14 -8.00 9.73 4.77
CA PHE A 14 -7.71 9.44 3.37
C PHE A 14 -7.94 10.65 2.47
N ASP A 15 -8.88 11.53 2.78
CA ASP A 15 -9.10 12.77 2.02
C ASP A 15 -7.91 13.73 2.12
N PHE A 16 -7.17 13.70 3.24
CA PHE A 16 -6.04 14.59 3.46
C PHE A 16 -4.69 13.98 3.06
N TRP A 17 -4.45 12.72 3.40
CA TRP A 17 -3.11 12.11 3.29
C TRP A 17 -2.93 11.15 2.12
N ALA A 18 -4.02 10.66 1.52
CA ALA A 18 -3.90 9.64 0.48
C ALA A 18 -3.40 10.23 -0.84
N VAL A 19 -2.57 9.45 -1.53
CA VAL A 19 -2.04 9.76 -2.86
C VAL A 19 -2.73 8.88 -3.90
N PRO A 20 -2.85 9.33 -5.16
CA PRO A 20 -3.37 8.50 -6.23
C PRO A 20 -2.43 7.32 -6.51
N VAL A 21 -3.00 6.14 -6.68
CA VAL A 21 -2.29 4.89 -6.99
C VAL A 21 -3.00 4.18 -8.12
N VAL A 22 -2.23 3.72 -9.10
CA VAL A 22 -2.73 2.87 -10.19
C VAL A 22 -2.45 1.42 -9.83
N PHE A 23 -3.49 0.63 -9.64
CA PHE A 23 -3.39 -0.78 -9.30
C PHE A 23 -3.45 -1.64 -10.56
N LYS A 24 -2.58 -2.65 -10.62
CA LYS A 24 -2.49 -3.66 -11.67
C LYS A 24 -2.88 -5.02 -11.07
N PRO A 25 -4.14 -5.47 -11.24
CA PRO A 25 -4.65 -6.65 -10.55
C PRO A 25 -4.24 -7.96 -11.23
N ILE A 26 -2.97 -8.34 -11.08
CA ILE A 26 -2.42 -9.57 -11.67
C ILE A 26 -3.01 -10.81 -10.99
N LYS A 27 -3.14 -10.77 -9.67
CA LYS A 27 -3.59 -11.86 -8.82
C LYS A 27 -5.00 -11.68 -8.29
N SER A 28 -5.34 -10.47 -7.81
CA SER A 28 -6.67 -10.23 -7.22
C SER A 28 -7.80 -10.32 -8.24
N GLN A 29 -7.59 -9.80 -9.46
CA GLN A 29 -8.59 -9.80 -10.52
C GLN A 29 -7.94 -10.02 -11.91
N PRO A 30 -7.46 -11.25 -12.21
CA PRO A 30 -6.71 -11.51 -13.44
C PRO A 30 -7.48 -11.13 -14.71
N GLY A 31 -6.81 -10.42 -15.62
CA GLY A 31 -7.40 -9.98 -16.89
C GLY A 31 -8.25 -8.71 -16.81
N GLN A 32 -8.43 -8.14 -15.62
CA GLN A 32 -9.03 -6.81 -15.48
C GLN A 32 -8.03 -5.71 -15.84
N PRO A 33 -8.51 -4.57 -16.38
CA PRO A 33 -7.65 -3.43 -16.66
C PRO A 33 -7.13 -2.79 -15.37
N ASP A 34 -6.02 -2.07 -15.50
CA ASP A 34 -5.50 -1.22 -14.44
C ASP A 34 -6.56 -0.21 -13.98
N TYR A 35 -6.61 0.06 -12.68
CA TYR A 35 -7.60 0.97 -12.10
C TYR A 35 -6.99 1.91 -11.07
N THR A 36 -7.51 3.14 -11.01
CA THR A 36 -7.02 4.17 -10.09
C THR A 36 -7.82 4.16 -8.80
N ARG A 37 -7.12 4.12 -7.68
CA ARG A 37 -7.63 4.38 -6.33
C ARG A 37 -6.63 5.24 -5.58
N ARG A 38 -6.74 5.31 -4.26
CA ARG A 38 -5.85 6.07 -3.40
C ARG A 38 -5.37 5.22 -2.24
N GLY A 39 -4.22 5.59 -1.70
CA GLY A 39 -3.69 4.99 -0.49
C GLY A 39 -2.73 5.93 0.21
N ILE A 40 -2.47 5.68 1.49
CA ILE A 40 -1.52 6.46 2.27
C ILE A 40 -0.18 5.74 2.23
N LEU A 41 0.82 6.39 1.64
CA LEU A 41 2.16 5.84 1.49
C LEU A 41 2.99 6.18 2.72
N ASN A 42 3.51 5.17 3.40
CA ASN A 42 4.42 5.32 4.53
C ASN A 42 5.69 4.47 4.34
N THR A 43 6.82 4.95 4.85
CA THR A 43 8.07 4.20 4.90
C THR A 43 8.62 4.25 6.32
N TYR A 44 8.88 3.09 6.90
CA TYR A 44 9.47 2.95 8.24
C TYR A 44 10.84 2.31 8.14
N SER A 45 11.76 2.74 9.00
CA SER A 45 13.03 2.04 9.22
C SER A 45 12.76 0.72 9.96
N LEU A 46 13.41 -0.35 9.51
CA LEU A 46 13.37 -1.66 10.13
C LEU A 46 14.81 -2.09 10.44
N ASP A 47 15.10 -2.36 11.70
CA ASP A 47 16.38 -2.94 12.08
C ASP A 47 16.32 -4.46 11.88
N VAL A 48 17.18 -4.98 11.02
CA VAL A 48 17.31 -6.39 10.70
C VAL A 48 18.60 -6.91 11.33
N ALA A 49 18.47 -7.89 12.24
CA ALA A 49 19.62 -8.54 12.84
C ALA A 49 20.29 -9.49 11.82
N GLY A 50 21.54 -9.21 11.49
CA GLY A 50 22.40 -10.11 10.74
C GLY A 50 22.76 -11.36 11.53
N LEU A 51 23.18 -12.40 10.82
CA LEU A 51 23.64 -13.66 11.43
C LEU A 51 24.93 -13.47 12.27
N ASP A 52 25.63 -12.36 12.06
CA ASP A 52 26.80 -11.90 12.81
C ASP A 52 26.43 -11.08 14.07
N GLY A 53 25.13 -10.88 14.34
CA GLY A 53 24.64 -10.08 15.46
C GLY A 53 24.70 -8.58 15.24
N GLN A 54 25.10 -8.11 14.05
CA GLN A 54 25.05 -6.69 13.68
C GLN A 54 23.63 -6.29 13.28
N LEU A 55 23.25 -5.05 13.56
CA LEU A 55 21.98 -4.48 13.11
C LEU A 55 22.18 -3.78 11.76
N TYR A 56 21.43 -4.20 10.76
CA TYR A 56 21.32 -3.55 9.46
C TYR A 56 20.03 -2.74 9.41
N SER A 57 20.12 -1.50 8.93
CA SER A 57 18.94 -0.67 8.72
C SER A 57 18.37 -0.93 7.33
N ASP A 58 17.17 -1.49 7.29
CA ASP A 58 16.37 -1.67 6.08
C ASP A 58 15.14 -0.75 6.13
N GLN A 59 14.38 -0.72 5.04
CA GLN A 59 13.17 0.09 4.92
C GLN A 59 11.96 -0.78 4.57
N ARG A 60 10.92 -0.68 5.40
CA ARG A 60 9.61 -1.24 5.09
C ARG A 60 8.72 -0.14 4.52
N THR A 61 8.38 -0.25 3.24
CA THR A 61 7.39 0.63 2.61
C THR A 61 6.02 -0.03 2.66
N ILE A 62 5.03 0.71 3.13
CA ILE A 62 3.64 0.26 3.21
C ILE A 62 2.72 1.23 2.47
N LEU A 63 1.63 0.70 1.96
CA LEU A 63 0.52 1.44 1.39
C LEU A 63 -0.76 1.03 2.11
N ASP A 64 -1.34 1.97 2.85
CA ASP A 64 -2.62 1.78 3.51
C ASP A 64 -3.76 2.10 2.54
N ILE A 65 -4.69 1.16 2.39
CA ILE A 65 -5.89 1.33 1.55
C ILE A 65 -7.15 1.26 2.41
N ARG A 66 -8.15 2.05 2.03
CA ARG A 66 -9.46 2.02 2.66
C ARG A 66 -10.34 0.98 1.98
N GLU A 67 -10.73 -0.07 2.71
CA GLU A 67 -11.39 -1.24 2.14
C GLU A 67 -12.70 -0.89 1.42
N SER A 68 -13.44 0.10 1.92
CA SER A 68 -14.71 0.54 1.32
C SER A 68 -14.58 1.10 -0.11
N GLU A 69 -13.38 1.47 -0.54
CA GLU A 69 -13.13 2.01 -1.89
C GLU A 69 -12.88 0.90 -2.93
N PHE A 70 -12.80 -0.35 -2.49
CA PHE A 70 -12.45 -1.50 -3.31
C PHE A 70 -13.59 -2.52 -3.31
N SER A 71 -14.03 -2.94 -4.49
CA SER A 71 -14.96 -4.06 -4.64
C SER A 71 -14.28 -5.41 -4.40
N VAL A 72 -13.00 -5.50 -4.75
CA VAL A 72 -12.11 -6.63 -4.48
C VAL A 72 -10.79 -6.04 -4.00
N LEU A 73 -10.33 -6.49 -2.83
CA LEU A 73 -9.08 -5.99 -2.26
C LEU A 73 -7.87 -6.48 -3.06
N PRO A 74 -6.83 -5.63 -3.25
CA PRO A 74 -5.54 -6.05 -3.78
C PRO A 74 -4.95 -7.18 -2.95
N GLN A 75 -4.20 -8.07 -3.61
CA GLN A 75 -3.59 -9.24 -2.99
C GLN A 75 -2.08 -9.26 -3.21
N GLN A 76 -1.40 -10.15 -2.50
CA GLN A 76 0.01 -10.46 -2.77
C GLN A 76 0.21 -10.78 -4.25
N ASP A 77 1.33 -10.30 -4.80
CA ASP A 77 1.73 -10.37 -6.21
C ASP A 77 0.94 -9.47 -7.18
N ASP A 78 -0.04 -8.70 -6.70
CA ASP A 78 -0.50 -7.54 -7.48
C ASP A 78 0.58 -6.48 -7.55
N HIS A 79 0.53 -5.70 -8.62
CA HIS A 79 1.44 -4.57 -8.82
C HIS A 79 0.69 -3.26 -8.66
N LEU A 80 1.43 -2.20 -8.36
CA LEU A 80 0.89 -0.86 -8.31
C LEU A 80 1.92 0.17 -8.73
N VAL A 81 1.44 1.29 -9.24
CA VAL A 81 2.26 2.44 -9.62
C VAL A 81 1.81 3.62 -8.79
N ILE A 82 2.77 4.21 -8.08
CA ILE A 82 2.60 5.46 -7.36
C ILE A 82 3.27 6.55 -8.19
N PRO A 83 2.51 7.43 -8.88
CA PRO A 83 3.11 8.45 -9.73
C PRO A 83 3.98 9.40 -8.92
N LYS A 84 3.44 9.89 -7.79
CA LYS A 84 4.09 10.79 -6.85
C LYS A 84 3.57 10.57 -5.44
N ASP A 85 4.41 10.85 -4.44
CA ASP A 85 3.99 10.87 -3.04
C ASP A 85 3.35 12.21 -2.62
N CYS A 86 3.01 12.34 -1.34
CA CYS A 86 2.38 13.53 -0.76
C CYS A 86 3.29 14.78 -0.78
N ASN A 87 4.60 14.59 -1.00
CA ASN A 87 5.58 15.66 -1.18
C ASN A 87 5.89 15.92 -2.67
N ASN A 88 5.08 15.37 -3.58
CA ASN A 88 5.21 15.52 -5.04
C ASN A 88 6.49 14.87 -5.60
N VAL A 89 7.08 13.90 -4.89
CA VAL A 89 8.29 13.16 -5.32
C VAL A 89 7.88 11.91 -6.11
N PRO A 90 8.45 11.68 -7.31
CA PRO A 90 8.17 10.47 -8.10
C PRO A 90 8.56 9.18 -7.38
N ARG A 91 7.71 8.14 -7.45
CA ARG A 91 7.93 6.86 -6.73
C ARG A 91 8.09 5.65 -7.65
N GLY A 92 7.22 5.48 -8.65
CA GLY A 92 7.32 4.41 -9.65
C GLY A 92 6.50 3.17 -9.34
N GLU A 93 6.95 2.01 -9.84
CA GLU A 93 6.23 0.72 -9.74
C GLU A 93 6.69 -0.11 -8.54
N TYR A 94 5.72 -0.78 -7.92
CA TYR A 94 5.88 -1.62 -6.75
C TYR A 94 5.11 -2.93 -6.93
N GLN A 95 5.61 -3.98 -6.28
CA GLN A 95 4.90 -5.24 -6.10
C GLN A 95 4.41 -5.32 -4.65
N ILE A 96 3.17 -5.79 -4.46
CA ILE A 96 2.62 -6.11 -3.15
C ILE A 96 3.21 -7.44 -2.68
N THR A 97 3.94 -7.41 -1.57
CA THR A 97 4.56 -8.61 -0.98
C THR A 97 3.69 -9.24 0.10
N ASP A 98 2.84 -8.43 0.75
CA ASP A 98 1.93 -8.89 1.80
C ASP A 98 0.73 -7.94 1.92
N ALA A 99 -0.41 -8.47 2.35
CA ALA A 99 -1.64 -7.71 2.54
C ALA A 99 -2.33 -8.15 3.84
N SER A 100 -2.46 -7.21 4.80
CA SER A 100 -3.04 -7.48 6.12
C SER A 100 -4.15 -6.48 6.42
N SER A 101 -5.36 -6.97 6.68
CA SER A 101 -6.46 -6.13 7.18
C SER A 101 -6.26 -5.84 8.67
N ASP A 102 -6.58 -4.62 9.10
CA ASP A 102 -6.58 -4.23 10.50
C ASP A 102 -7.93 -4.49 11.21
N GLY A 103 -8.94 -4.96 10.46
CA GLY A 103 -10.31 -5.18 10.95
C GLY A 103 -11.10 -3.90 11.24
N GLY A 104 -10.51 -2.73 10.99
CA GLY A 104 -11.08 -1.39 11.16
C GLY A 104 -11.52 -0.72 9.85
N GLY A 105 -11.54 -1.46 8.74
CA GLY A 105 -11.88 -0.96 7.40
C GLY A 105 -10.67 -0.49 6.60
N GLN A 106 -9.46 -0.84 7.04
CA GLN A 106 -8.22 -0.56 6.34
C GLN A 106 -7.43 -1.85 6.12
N THR A 107 -6.80 -1.93 4.94
CA THR A 107 -5.84 -2.98 4.64
C THR A 107 -4.47 -2.35 4.43
N MET A 108 -3.48 -2.84 5.17
CA MET A 108 -2.09 -2.47 5.03
C MET A 108 -1.43 -3.38 3.98
N LEU A 109 -0.93 -2.78 2.91
CA LEU A 109 -0.16 -3.48 1.87
C LEU A 109 1.33 -3.24 2.12
N THR A 110 2.09 -4.30 2.34
CA THR A 110 3.56 -4.19 2.31
C THR A 110 4.01 -4.25 0.86
N ILE A 111 4.80 -3.25 0.44
CA ILE A 111 5.20 -3.10 -0.96
C ILE A 111 6.71 -3.00 -1.10
N ARG A 112 7.23 -3.57 -2.19
CA ARG A 112 8.64 -3.47 -2.58
C ARG A 112 8.76 -2.84 -3.95
N LYS A 113 9.83 -2.10 -4.21
CA LYS A 113 10.10 -1.58 -5.55
C LYS A 113 10.21 -2.73 -6.54
N PHE A 114 9.55 -2.58 -7.68
CA PHE A 114 9.64 -3.51 -8.79
C PHE A 114 10.44 -2.85 -9.91
N GLU A 115 11.75 -3.07 -9.90
CA GLU A 115 12.63 -2.67 -11.00
C GLU A 115 12.77 -3.87 -11.94
N THR A 116 12.24 -3.74 -13.16
CA THR A 116 12.53 -4.72 -14.21
C THR A 116 13.98 -4.48 -14.62
N ILE A 117 14.88 -5.38 -14.22
CA ILE A 117 16.26 -5.39 -14.71
C ILE A 117 16.17 -5.68 -16.22
N MET A 118 16.43 -4.65 -17.03
CA MET A 118 16.63 -4.79 -18.47
C MET A 118 18.06 -5.25 -18.78
#